data_AF-A0A8J2L9H9-F1
#
_entry.id   AF-A0A8J2L9H9-F1
#
_cell.length_a   1.000
_cell.length_b   1.000
_cell.length_c   1.000
_cell.angle_alpha   90.00
_cell.angle_beta   90.00
_cell.angle_gamma   90.00
#
_symmetry.space_group_name_H-M   'P 1'
#
loop_
_entity.id
_entity.type
_entity.pdbx_description
1 polymer ?
#
loop_
_entity_poly.entity_id
_entity_poly.type
_entity_poly.pdbx_seq_one_letter_code
_entity_poly.pdbx_strand_id
1 'polypeptide(L)'
;IISLTAGNHQVVKVSVELGTVKVWRESAVRSYASEPVFVRNPGGIEEDDGLILTTLYYGRTSQDDVCRTSVAILDARRLELLTKIDFNVDPGVPNCCHGWFFPHETDDES
;
A
#
# COMPACT_ATOMS: atom_id res chain seq x y z
N ILE A 1 -5.59 -14.11 2.32
CA ILE A 1 -4.12 -14.06 2.00
C ILE A 1 -3.85 -13.07 0.87
N ILE A 2 -3.26 -11.92 1.21
CA ILE A 2 -2.69 -10.98 0.23
C ILE A 2 -1.29 -11.51 -0.12
N SER A 3 -1.00 -11.73 -1.40
CA SER A 3 0.29 -12.23 -1.86
C SER A 3 0.84 -11.28 -2.91
N LEU A 4 2.07 -10.82 -2.74
CA LEU A 4 2.78 -10.06 -3.76
C LEU A 4 3.49 -10.99 -4.73
N THR A 5 3.47 -10.67 -6.01
CA THR A 5 4.37 -11.30 -6.98
C THR A 5 5.44 -10.29 -7.41
N ALA A 6 6.70 -10.55 -7.06
CA ALA A 6 7.86 -9.84 -7.58
C ALA A 6 7.93 -10.03 -9.12
N GLY A 7 7.94 -8.92 -9.86
CA GLY A 7 8.07 -8.91 -11.32
C GLY A 7 7.39 -7.73 -12.01
N ASN A 8 6.23 -7.28 -11.51
CA ASN A 8 5.45 -6.18 -12.12
C ASN A 8 5.07 -5.04 -11.14
N HIS A 9 5.53 -5.08 -9.89
CA HIS A 9 5.31 -4.06 -8.85
C HIS A 9 3.83 -3.64 -8.68
N GLN A 10 2.96 -4.64 -8.50
CA GLN A 10 1.52 -4.48 -8.35
C GLN A 10 1.08 -5.00 -6.97
N VAL A 11 -0.04 -4.50 -6.47
CA VAL A 11 -0.70 -5.08 -5.30
C VAL A 11 -1.69 -6.12 -5.79
N VAL A 12 -1.60 -7.34 -5.26
CA VAL A 12 -2.49 -8.45 -5.65
C VAL A 12 -3.23 -8.97 -4.42
N LYS A 13 -4.56 -8.99 -4.51
CA LYS A 13 -5.43 -9.61 -3.51
C LYS A 13 -5.91 -10.96 -4.04
N VAL A 14 -5.75 -12.00 -3.23
CA VAL A 14 -6.25 -13.35 -3.55
C VAL A 14 -7.31 -13.73 -2.52
N SER A 15 -8.52 -14.03 -3.00
CA SER A 15 -9.54 -14.68 -2.20
C SER A 15 -9.41 -16.19 -2.38
N VAL A 16 -8.99 -16.88 -1.32
CA VAL A 16 -8.81 -18.34 -1.36
C VAL A 16 -10.15 -19.05 -1.42
N GLU A 17 -11.13 -18.58 -0.64
CA GLU A 17 -12.48 -19.14 -0.60
C GLU A 17 -13.19 -19.04 -1.95
N LEU A 18 -13.13 -17.86 -2.59
CA LEU A 18 -13.80 -17.63 -3.88
C LEU A 18 -12.93 -18.03 -5.08
N GLY A 19 -11.66 -18.35 -4.88
CA GLY A 19 -10.69 -18.58 -5.95
C GLY A 19 -10.49 -17.38 -6.88
N THR A 20 -10.72 -16.15 -6.40
CA THR A 20 -10.65 -14.94 -7.21
C THR A 20 -9.38 -14.13 -6.95
N VAL A 21 -8.94 -13.39 -7.96
CA VAL A 21 -7.75 -12.53 -7.89
C VAL A 21 -8.12 -11.12 -8.34
N LYS A 22 -7.72 -10.12 -7.55
CA LYS A 22 -7.77 -8.71 -7.91
C LYS A 22 -6.37 -8.15 -7.97
N VAL A 23 -6.13 -7.25 -8.92
CA VAL A 23 -4.83 -6.62 -9.11
C VAL A 23 -5.02 -5.12 -9.16
N TRP A 24 -4.24 -4.40 -8.37
CA TRP A 24 -4.13 -2.96 -8.41
C TRP A 24 -2.73 -2.53 -8.80
N ARG A 25 -2.65 -1.53 -9.68
CA ARG A 25 -1.42 -0.83 -10.04
C ARG A 25 -1.75 0.64 -10.27
N GLU A 26 -0.82 1.51 -9.92
CA GLU A 26 -0.86 2.89 -10.36
C GLU A 26 -0.66 2.94 -11.88
N SER A 27 -1.63 3.49 -12.61
CA SER A 27 -1.66 3.48 -14.07
C SER A 27 -1.30 4.83 -14.68
N ALA A 28 -1.41 5.93 -13.92
CA ALA A 28 -1.20 7.27 -14.45
C ALA A 28 0.29 7.59 -14.67
N VAL A 29 1.17 7.03 -13.83
CA VAL A 29 2.61 7.29 -13.87
C VAL A 29 3.37 6.00 -13.61
N ARG A 30 4.52 5.83 -14.28
CA ARG A 30 5.41 4.68 -14.06
C ARG A 30 5.97 4.73 -12.65
N SER A 31 5.41 3.89 -11.78
CA SER A 31 5.79 3.76 -10.38
C SER A 31 5.87 2.30 -9.98
N TYR A 32 6.50 2.06 -8.84
CA TYR A 32 6.74 0.75 -8.28
C TYR A 32 6.20 0.71 -6.86
N ALA A 33 5.25 -0.19 -6.60
CA ALA A 33 4.73 -0.42 -5.27
C ALA A 33 5.73 -1.21 -4.41
N SER A 34 5.87 -0.80 -3.15
CA SER A 34 6.54 -1.54 -2.09
C SER A 34 5.66 -2.69 -1.60
N GLU A 35 6.16 -3.43 -0.61
CA GLU A 35 5.32 -4.37 0.11
C GLU A 35 4.10 -3.67 0.74
N PRO A 36 2.88 -4.25 0.63
CA PRO A 36 1.68 -3.71 1.19
C PRO A 36 1.55 -4.10 2.67
N VAL A 37 1.08 -3.17 3.48
CA VAL A 37 0.76 -3.39 4.88
C VAL A 37 -0.75 -3.36 5.03
N PHE A 38 -1.33 -4.42 5.58
CA PHE A 38 -2.75 -4.44 5.93
C PHE A 38 -2.97 -3.75 7.29
N VAL A 39 -3.94 -2.85 7.34
CA VAL A 39 -4.36 -2.13 8.54
C VAL A 39 -5.81 -2.47 8.81
N ARG A 40 -6.06 -3.25 9.87
CA ARG A 40 -7.41 -3.65 10.26
C ARG A 40 -8.20 -2.44 10.76
N ASN A 41 -9.48 -2.38 10.38
CA ASN A 41 -10.45 -1.50 11.02
C ASN A 41 -10.61 -1.87 12.51
N PRO A 42 -10.42 -0.97 13.49
CA PRO A 42 -10.47 -1.31 14.92
C PRO A 42 -11.73 -2.09 15.38
N GLY A 43 -12.88 -1.85 14.74
CA GLY A 43 -14.14 -2.57 14.99
C GLY A 43 -14.50 -3.61 13.93
N GLY A 44 -13.58 -3.92 13.01
CA GLY A 44 -13.83 -4.81 11.88
C GLY A 44 -13.94 -6.27 12.30
N ILE A 45 -14.92 -6.96 11.70
CA ILE A 45 -15.18 -8.39 11.95
C ILE A 45 -14.54 -9.26 10.87
N GLU A 46 -14.67 -8.87 9.61
CA GLU A 46 -14.18 -9.63 8.47
C GLU A 46 -12.64 -9.51 8.32
N GLU A 47 -11.97 -10.56 7.83
CA GLU A 47 -10.49 -10.58 7.62
C GLU A 47 -10.02 -9.40 6.79
N ASP A 48 -10.82 -8.98 5.80
CA ASP A 48 -10.49 -7.92 4.85
C ASP A 48 -11.16 -6.57 5.16
N ASP A 49 -11.71 -6.40 6.36
CA ASP A 49 -12.24 -5.13 6.84
C ASP A 49 -11.12 -4.20 7.29
N GLY A 50 -10.66 -3.35 6.38
CA GLY A 50 -9.58 -2.43 6.64
C GLY A 50 -9.00 -1.80 5.39
N LEU A 51 -7.75 -1.37 5.52
CA LEU A 51 -6.99 -0.67 4.50
C LEU A 51 -5.76 -1.46 4.10
N ILE A 52 -5.29 -1.24 2.87
CA ILE A 52 -3.97 -1.66 2.42
C ILE A 52 -3.15 -0.40 2.13
N LEU A 53 -2.00 -0.31 2.77
CA LEU A 53 -1.03 0.77 2.55
C LEU A 53 0.12 0.25 1.71
N THR A 54 0.52 0.96 0.67
CA THR A 54 1.76 0.65 -0.08
C THR A 54 2.48 1.93 -0.45
N THR A 55 3.81 1.91 -0.40
CA THR A 55 4.64 3.04 -0.82
C THR A 55 4.90 2.93 -2.32
N LEU A 56 4.73 4.02 -3.05
CA LEU A 56 5.04 4.15 -4.46
C LEU A 56 6.36 4.88 -4.62
N TYR A 57 7.26 4.27 -5.39
CA TYR A 57 8.50 4.89 -5.84
C TYR A 57 8.38 5.24 -7.32
N TYR A 58 8.81 6.44 -7.70
CA TYR A 58 8.69 6.93 -9.06
C TYR A 58 9.99 6.70 -9.85
N GLY A 59 9.85 6.42 -11.14
CA GLY A 59 10.98 6.09 -12.01
C GLY A 59 11.91 7.30 -12.26
N ARG A 60 13.20 7.03 -12.43
CA ARG A 60 14.30 8.03 -12.49
C ARG A 60 14.38 8.83 -13.80
N THR A 61 13.29 9.41 -14.28
CA THR A 61 13.32 10.28 -15.48
C THR A 61 13.80 11.70 -15.19
N SER A 62 13.72 12.14 -13.92
CA SER A 62 14.23 13.43 -13.44
C SER A 62 14.68 13.33 -11.97
N GLN A 63 15.41 14.34 -11.46
CA GLN A 63 15.78 14.43 -10.03
C GLN A 63 14.54 14.54 -9.13
N ASP A 64 13.52 15.28 -9.58
CA ASP A 64 12.24 15.42 -8.88
C ASP A 64 11.51 14.08 -8.75
N ASP A 65 11.61 13.21 -9.76
CA ASP A 65 11.02 11.86 -9.68
C ASP A 65 11.73 10.96 -8.65
N VAL A 66 13.03 11.18 -8.39
CA VAL A 66 13.79 10.39 -7.40
C VAL A 66 13.44 10.79 -5.97
N CYS A 67 13.14 12.06 -5.74
CA CYS A 67 12.77 12.59 -4.43
C CYS A 67 11.27 12.40 -4.12
N ARG A 68 10.46 12.12 -5.15
CA ARG A 68 9.05 11.82 -5.01
C ARG A 68 8.83 10.40 -4.49
N THR A 69 8.01 10.30 -3.45
CA THR A 69 7.41 9.04 -3.01
C THR A 69 5.97 9.29 -2.60
N SER A 70 5.12 8.27 -2.64
CA SER A 70 3.73 8.44 -2.23
C SER A 70 3.26 7.24 -1.42
N VAL A 71 2.35 7.44 -0.48
CA VAL A 71 1.65 6.33 0.17
C VAL A 71 0.27 6.21 -0.48
N ALA A 72 0.01 5.09 -1.14
CA ALA A 72 -1.31 4.74 -1.65
C ALA A 72 -2.10 4.01 -0.58
N ILE A 73 -3.34 4.45 -0.37
CA ILE A 73 -4.29 3.90 0.60
C ILE A 73 -5.42 3.25 -0.20
N LEU A 74 -5.50 1.92 -0.13
CA LEU A 74 -6.51 1.13 -0.83
C LEU A 74 -7.54 0.60 0.17
N ASP A 75 -8.80 0.49 -0.26
CA ASP A 75 -9.80 -0.30 0.44
C ASP A 75 -9.43 -1.79 0.34
N ALA A 76 -9.26 -2.46 1.47
CA ALA A 76 -8.78 -3.85 1.48
C ALA A 76 -9.81 -4.83 0.88
N ARG A 77 -11.11 -4.55 1.00
CA ARG A 77 -12.18 -5.42 0.49
C ARG A 77 -12.27 -5.37 -1.04
N ARG A 78 -12.32 -4.16 -1.59
CA ARG A 78 -12.52 -3.89 -3.01
C ARG A 78 -11.22 -3.91 -3.80
N LEU A 79 -10.09 -3.62 -3.15
CA LEU A 79 -8.79 -3.34 -3.76
C LEU A 79 -8.85 -2.12 -4.70
N GLU A 80 -9.51 -1.07 -4.24
CA GLU A 80 -9.69 0.20 -4.96
C GLU A 80 -8.92 1.31 -4.24
N LEU A 81 -8.32 2.23 -5.00
CA LEU A 81 -7.61 3.38 -4.43
C LEU A 81 -8.62 4.34 -3.79
N LEU A 82 -8.46 4.59 -2.50
CA LEU A 82 -9.23 5.60 -1.77
C LEU A 82 -8.56 6.96 -1.87
N THR A 83 -7.26 7.00 -1.58
CA THR A 83 -6.46 8.22 -1.67
C THR A 83 -4.99 7.89 -1.81
N LYS A 84 -4.21 8.90 -2.18
CA LYS A 84 -2.76 8.85 -2.29
C LYS A 84 -2.17 10.12 -1.69
N ILE A 85 -1.17 9.96 -0.85
CA ILE A 85 -0.46 11.07 -0.20
C ILE A 85 0.91 11.16 -0.83
N ASP A 86 1.20 12.27 -1.50
CA ASP A 86 2.48 12.54 -2.13
C ASP A 86 3.45 13.20 -1.13
N PHE A 87 4.69 12.75 -1.13
CA PHE A 87 5.81 13.30 -0.38
C PHE A 87 6.95 13.65 -1.33
N ASN A 88 7.63 14.76 -1.07
CA ASN A 88 8.87 15.10 -1.74
C ASN A 88 9.96 15.19 -0.68
N VAL A 89 10.90 14.24 -0.70
CA VAL A 89 11.92 14.06 0.34
C VAL A 89 13.29 14.04 -0.34
N ASP A 90 14.21 14.89 0.14
CA ASP A 90 15.59 14.95 -0.33
C ASP A 90 16.55 14.63 0.84
N PRO A 91 17.34 13.55 0.76
CA PRO A 91 17.41 12.58 -0.33
C PRO A 91 16.17 11.66 -0.37
N GLY A 92 15.84 11.19 -1.58
CA GLY A 92 14.69 10.32 -1.83
C GLY A 92 14.66 9.07 -0.94
N VAL A 93 13.44 8.63 -0.58
CA VAL A 93 13.23 7.44 0.25
C VAL A 93 13.72 6.20 -0.50
N PRO A 94 14.69 5.44 0.05
CA PRO A 94 15.17 4.21 -0.59
C PRO A 94 14.08 3.14 -0.60
N ASN A 95 14.15 2.22 -1.55
CA ASN A 95 13.23 1.08 -1.57
C ASN A 95 13.50 0.17 -0.35
N CYS A 96 12.55 0.13 0.58
CA CYS A 96 12.62 -0.65 1.81
C CYS A 96 12.12 -2.10 1.62
N CYS A 97 12.49 -2.96 2.58
CA CYS A 97 11.94 -4.31 2.73
C CYS A 97 10.62 -4.26 3.54
N HIS A 98 10.38 -5.21 4.45
CA HIS A 98 9.14 -5.32 5.23
C HIS A 98 8.82 -4.07 6.06
N GLY A 99 7.54 -3.67 6.04
CA GLY A 99 6.98 -2.57 6.84
C GLY A 99 5.95 -3.06 7.84
N TRP A 100 5.72 -2.27 8.90
CA TRP A 100 4.76 -2.57 9.96
C TRP A 100 3.89 -1.36 10.24
N PHE A 101 2.63 -1.59 10.57
CA PHE A 101 1.73 -0.56 11.09
C PHE A 101 1.54 -0.78 12.59
N PHE A 102 1.73 0.28 13.37
CA PHE A 102 1.44 0.30 14.80
C PHE A 102 0.27 1.25 15.03
N PRO A 103 -0.88 0.77 15.54
CA PRO A 103 -1.95 1.66 15.95
C PRO A 103 -1.44 2.56 17.08
N HIS A 104 -1.88 3.81 17.11
CA HIS A 104 -1.67 4.65 18.28
C HIS A 104 -2.49 4.06 19.43
N GLU A 105 -1.85 3.77 20.56
CA GLU A 105 -2.56 3.44 21.78
C GLU A 105 -3.36 4.68 22.18
N THR A 106 -4.67 4.66 22.01
CA THR A 106 -5.52 5.54 22.79
C THR A 106 -5.56 4.91 24.17
N ASP A 107 -4.95 5.57 25.15
CA ASP A 107 -5.21 5.27 26.56
C ASP A 107 -6.73 5.43 26.76
N ASP A 108 -7.49 4.34 26.63
CA ASP A 108 -8.85 4.25 27.17
C ASP A 108 -8.70 4.15 28.69
N GLU A 109 -8.35 5.27 29.31
CA GLU A 109 -8.48 5.50 30.75
C GLU A 109 -9.97 5.64 31.10
N SER A 110 -10.45 4.66 31.87
CA SER A 110 -11.65 4.61 32.74
C SER A 110 -13.06 4.66 32.13
#